data_AF-A0A2Z4IRR7-F1
#
_entry.id   AF-A0A2Z4IRR7-F1
#
_cell.length_a   1.000
_cell.length_b   1.000
_cell.length_c   1.000
_cell.angle_alpha   90.00
_cell.angle_beta   90.00
_cell.angle_gamma   90.00
#
_symmetry.space_group_name_H-M   'P 1'
#
loop_
_entity.id
_entity.type
_entity.pdbx_description
1 polymer ?
#
loop_
_entity_poly.entity_id
_entity_poly.type
_entity_poly.pdbx_seq_one_letter_code
_entity_poly.pdbx_strand_id
1 'polypeptide(L)' 'MPSGRLDRGETLPAGAVRELHEETGITVDPTDLRLVQVVHHRQGDEVERIDFFFEAEEWEGEPVNQGPDRYMALA' A
#
# COMPACT_ATOMS: atom_id res chain seq x y z
N MET A 1 -7.89 2.38 2.13
CA MET A 1 -6.48 2.82 2.03
C MET A 1 -5.84 1.81 1.11
N PRO A 2 -5.15 2.25 0.04
CA PRO A 2 -4.48 1.34 -0.88
C PRO A 2 -3.47 0.47 -0.15
N SER A 3 -3.47 -0.82 -0.44
CA SER A 3 -2.59 -1.76 0.25
C SER A 3 -2.49 -3.09 -0.47
N GLY A 4 -1.30 -3.67 -0.48
CA GLY A 4 -1.11 -5.01 -0.99
C GLY A 4 0.16 -5.66 -0.47
N ARG A 5 0.48 -6.82 -1.02
CA ARG A 5 1.70 -7.55 -0.70
C ARG A 5 2.85 -6.98 -1.53
N LEU A 6 4.03 -6.99 -0.95
CA LEU A 6 5.25 -6.70 -1.70
C LEU A 6 5.57 -7.84 -2.65
N ASP A 7 5.93 -7.49 -3.88
CA ASP A 7 6.47 -8.44 -4.81
C ASP A 7 7.95 -8.70 -4.52
N ARG A 8 8.44 -9.85 -5.01
CA ARG A 8 9.81 -10.28 -4.76
C ARG A 8 10.81 -9.30 -5.38
N GLY A 9 11.62 -8.67 -4.53
CA GLY A 9 12.65 -7.72 -4.95
C GLY A 9 12.19 -6.26 -4.95
N GLU A 10 10.93 -5.98 -4.61
CA GLU A 10 10.47 -4.60 -4.39
C GLU A 10 11.05 -4.03 -3.09
N THR A 11 11.34 -2.73 -3.13
CA THR A 11 11.52 -1.95 -1.90
C THR A 11 10.15 -1.59 -1.32
N LEU A 12 10.09 -1.31 -0.01
CA LEU A 12 8.83 -0.92 0.63
C LEU A 12 8.16 0.29 -0.07
N PRO A 13 8.88 1.38 -0.38
CA PRO A 13 8.27 2.53 -1.05
C PRO A 13 7.82 2.21 -2.48
N ALA A 14 8.57 1.37 -3.22
CA ALA A 14 8.17 0.98 -4.58
C ALA A 14 6.85 0.21 -4.59
N GLY A 15 6.68 -0.75 -3.68
CA GLY A 15 5.41 -1.47 -3.54
C GLY A 15 4.26 -0.56 -3.11
N ALA A 16 4.50 0.37 -2.19
CA ALA A 16 3.48 1.33 -1.76
C ALA A 16 3.01 2.25 -2.90
N VAL A 17 3.94 2.79 -3.71
CA VAL A 17 3.59 3.60 -4.90
C VAL A 17 2.83 2.76 -5.93
N ARG A 18 3.27 1.51 -6.17
CA ARG A 18 2.58 0.61 -7.11
C ARG A 18 1.13 0.35 -6.68
N GLU A 19 0.89 -0.04 -5.44
CA GLU A 19 -0.47 -0.30 -4.93
C GLU A 19 -1.34 0.97 -4.92
N LEU A 20 -0.75 2.11 -4.53
CA LEU A 20 -1.42 3.41 -4.61
C LEU A 20 -1.90 3.70 -6.03
N HIS A 21 -1.04 3.51 -7.03
CA HIS A 21 -1.39 3.71 -8.43
C HIS A 21 -2.43 2.68 -8.92
N GLU A 22 -2.24 1.39 -8.65
CA GLU A 22 -3.16 0.32 -9.07
C GLU A 22 -4.58 0.51 -8.55
N GLU A 23 -4.73 0.99 -7.32
CA GLU A 23 -6.04 1.11 -6.68
C GLU A 23 -6.69 2.50 -6.85
N THR A 24 -5.87 3.55 -7.04
CA THR A 24 -6.38 4.93 -7.06
C THR A 24 -6.08 5.73 -8.32
N GLY A 25 -5.12 5.29 -9.13
CA GLY A 25 -4.57 6.05 -10.25
C GLY A 25 -3.60 7.17 -9.85
N ILE A 26 -3.33 7.34 -8.55
CA ILE A 26 -2.40 8.37 -8.06
C ILE A 26 -0.95 7.93 -8.27
N THR A 27 -0.10 8.87 -8.69
CA THR A 27 1.35 8.67 -8.82
C THR A 27 2.10 9.54 -7.80
N VAL A 28 3.14 8.98 -7.19
CA VAL A 28 4.01 9.63 -6.20
C VAL A 28 5.45 9.19 -6.48
N ASP A 29 6.44 10.08 -6.32
CA ASP A 29 7.85 9.66 -6.32
C ASP A 29 8.11 8.82 -5.06
N PRO A 30 8.65 7.60 -5.16
CA PRO A 30 8.97 6.79 -3.98
C PRO A 30 9.85 7.50 -2.93
N THR A 31 10.62 8.53 -3.29
CA THR A 31 11.41 9.32 -2.33
C THR A 31 10.59 10.28 -1.49
N ASP A 32 9.38 10.63 -1.93
CA ASP A 32 8.47 11.53 -1.24
C ASP A 32 7.54 10.79 -0.25
N LEU A 33 7.65 9.46 -0.20
CA LEU A 33 6.94 8.65 0.78
C LEU A 33 7.64 8.69 2.14
N ARG A 34 6.87 9.07 3.16
CA ARG A 34 7.32 9.03 4.55
C ARG A 34 6.72 7.83 5.28
N LEU A 35 7.56 6.95 5.81
CA LEU A 35 7.09 5.87 6.69
C LEU A 35 6.54 6.47 7.99
N VAL A 36 5.25 6.31 8.24
CA VAL A 36 4.57 6.88 9.41
C VAL A 36 4.25 5.85 10.49
N GLN A 37 4.05 4.58 10.10
CA GLN A 37 3.68 3.54 11.05
C GLN A 37 4.13 2.16 10.58
N VAL A 38 4.51 1.32 11.55
CA VAL A 38 4.76 -0.11 11.36
C VAL A 38 3.82 -0.87 12.29
N VAL A 39 3.07 -1.84 11.76
CA VAL A 39 2.17 -2.68 12.55
C VAL A 39 2.58 -4.13 12.41
N HIS A 40 2.89 -4.77 13.52
CA HIS A 40 3.05 -6.21 13.57
C HIS A 40 1.70 -6.85 13.93
N HIS A 41 1.07 -7.48 12.96
CA HIS A 41 -0.14 -8.27 13.14
C HIS A 41 0.24 -9.66 13.65
N ARG A 42 -0.26 -10.01 14.83
CA ARG A 42 -0.12 -11.34 15.41
C ARG A 42 -1.50 -11.92 15.64
N GLN A 43 -2.01 -12.66 14.65
CA GLN A 43 -3.31 -13.32 14.71
C GLN A 43 -3.09 -14.84 14.84
N GLY A 44 -3.13 -15.32 16.09
CA GLY A 44 -2.92 -16.74 16.40
C GLY A 44 -1.58 -17.28 15.90
N ASP A 45 -1.52 -18.59 15.66
CA ASP A 45 -0.31 -19.29 15.20
C ASP A 45 -0.14 -19.29 13.66
N GLU A 46 -1.09 -18.71 12.91
CA GLU A 46 -1.19 -18.91 11.46
C GLU A 46 -0.86 -17.67 10.61
N VAL A 47 -0.98 -16.45 11.16
CA VAL A 47 -0.72 -15.22 10.39
C VAL A 47 0.14 -14.24 11.18
N GLU A 48 1.41 -14.18 10.80
CA GLU A 48 2.34 -13.10 11.12
C GLU A 48 2.53 -12.23 9.88
N ARG A 49 2.12 -10.97 9.97
CA ARG A 49 2.28 -9.96 8.91
C ARG A 49 2.80 -8.67 9.52
N ILE A 50 3.68 -7.99 8.78
CA ILE A 50 4.12 -6.63 9.13
C ILE A 50 3.64 -5.68 8.06
N ASP A 51 2.91 -4.65 8.48
CA ASP A 51 2.43 -3.58 7.63
C ASP A 51 3.32 -2.37 7.78
N PHE A 52 3.63 -1.74 6.65
CA PHE A 52 4.36 -0.49 6.58
C PHE A 52 3.43 0.54 5.95
N PHE A 53 3.06 1.56 6.72
CA PHE A 53 2.17 2.62 6.26
C PHE A 53 2.98 3.85 5.89
N PHE A 54 2.71 4.38 4.71
CA PHE A 54 3.37 5.57 4.18
C PHE A 54 2.37 6.71 4.05
N GLU A 55 2.87 7.92 4.25
CA GLU A 55 2.18 9.16 3.92
C GLU A 55 2.85 9.79 2.69
N ALA A 56 2.03 10.34 1.80
CA ALA A 56 2.45 11.19 0.69
C ALA A 56 1.80 12.56 0.89
N GLU A 57 2.62 13.62 0.92
CA GLU A 57 2.12 15.00 1.01
C GLU A 57 1.93 15.62 -0.38
N GLU A 58 2.68 15.14 -1.37
CA GLU A 58 2.62 15.57 -2.76
C GLU A 58 2.35 14.38 -3.67
N TRP A 59 1.43 14.56 -4.63
CA TRP A 59 1.06 13.51 -5.58
C TRP A 59 0.48 14.09 -6.87
N GLU A 60 0.43 13.26 -7.91
CA GLU A 60 -0.16 13.57 -9.20
C GLU A 60 -1.40 12.71 -9.48
N GLY A 61 -2.40 13.32 -10.12
CA GLY A 61 -3.66 12.67 -10.49
C GLY A 61 -4.82 13.00 -9.55
N GLU A 62 -6.02 12.60 -9.96
CA GLU A 62 -7.24 12.69 -9.14
C GLU A 62 -7.58 11.27 -8.64
N PRO A 63 -7.76 11.07 -7.32
CA PRO A 63 -7.97 9.74 -6.78
C PRO A 63 -9.33 9.19 -7.20
N VAL A 64 -9.32 8.06 -7.89
CA VAL A 64 -10.52 7.33 -8.32
C VAL A 64 -10.47 5.90 -7.79
N ASN A 65 -11.59 5.32 -7.35
CA ASN A 65 -11.57 3.91 -6.92
C ASN A 65 -11.44 2.97 -8.12
N GLN A 66 -10.22 2.52 -8.44
CA GLN A 66 -9.93 1.60 -9.55
C GLN A 66 -10.00 0.11 -9.14
N GLY A 67 -10.12 -0.17 -7.85
CA GLY A 67 -10.13 -1.53 -7.32
C GLY A 67 -11.48 -2.10 -6.85
N PRO A 68 -12.68 -1.70 -7.34
CA PRO A 68 -13.95 -2.15 -6.74
C PRO A 68 -14.11 -3.68 -6.69
N ASP A 69 -13.44 -4.43 -7.58
CA ASP A 69 -13.47 -5.90 -7.59
C ASP A 69 -12.45 -6.56 -6.63
N ARG A 70 -11.40 -5.85 -6.18
CA ARG A 70 -10.34 -6.43 -5.30
C ARG A 70 -10.75 -6.49 -3.82
N TYR A 71 -11.69 -5.65 -3.38
CA TYR A 71 -12.05 -5.51 -1.98
C TYR A 71 -13.01 -6.60 -1.44
N MET A 72 -13.53 -7.49 -2.28
CA MET A 72 -14.47 -8.56 -1.85
C MET A 72 -13.80 -9.84 -1.33
N ALA A 73 -12.47 -9.89 -1.23
CA ALA A 73 -11.72 -11.12 -0.89
C ALA A 73 -11.09 -11.14 0.52
N LEU A 74 -11.41 -10.18 1.40
CA LEU A 74 -10.85 -10.09 2.76
C LEU A 74 -11.93 -10.10 3.87
N ALA A 75 -13.09 -10.70 3.61
CA ALA A 75 -14.11 -10.98 4.64
C ALA A 75 -13.95 -12.38 5.22
#